data_AF-A0A9X4R5W2-F1
#
_entry.id   AF-A0A9X4R5W2-F1
#
_cell.length_a   1.000
_cell.length_b   1.000
_cell.length_c   1.000
_cell.angle_alpha   90.00
_cell.angle_beta   90.00
_cell.angle_gamma   90.00
#
_symmetry.space_group_name_H-M   'P 1'
#
loop_
_entity.id
_entity.type
_entity.pdbx_description
1 polymer ?
#
loop_
_entity_poly.entity_id
_entity_poly.type
_entity_poly.pdbx_seq_one_letter_code
_entity_poly.pdbx_strand_id
1 'polypeptide(L)' 'MVTPDGRPMVLLARGDTAVTVQAGMMLDEGYRVLRISPEAVRLVYPPTGGEVDIPIPPAPHTP' A
#
# COMPACT_ATOMS: atom_id res chain seq x y z
N MET A 1 0.60 -9.05 5.45
CA MET A 1 1.41 -9.22 6.67
C MET A 1 0.77 -8.37 7.77
N VAL A 2 0.98 -8.63 9.05
CA VAL A 2 0.46 -7.78 10.14
C VAL A 2 1.60 -7.40 11.07
N THR A 3 1.63 -6.15 11.52
CA THR A 3 2.60 -5.72 12.54
C THR A 3 2.31 -6.42 13.88
N PRO A 4 3.28 -6.47 14.82
CA PRO A 4 3.04 -6.99 16.16
C PRO A 4 1.90 -6.29 16.92
N ASP A 5 1.57 -5.05 16.54
CA ASP A 5 0.44 -4.24 17.05
C ASP A 5 -0.90 -4.59 16.36
N GLY A 6 -0.92 -5.60 15.48
CA GLY A 6 -2.12 -6.06 14.78
C GLY A 6 -2.55 -5.19 13.59
N ARG A 7 -1.72 -4.25 13.12
CA ARG A 7 -2.05 -3.38 11.98
C ARG A 7 -1.69 -4.05 10.65
N PRO A 8 -2.54 -3.94 9.62
CA PRO A 8 -2.23 -4.49 8.30
C PRO A 8 -0.99 -3.81 7.71
N MET A 9 -0.08 -4.63 7.22
CA MET A 9 1.19 -4.22 6.61
C MET A 9 1.31 -4.86 5.23
N VAL A 10 1.58 -4.02 4.23
CA VAL A 10 1.71 -4.44 2.83
C VAL A 10 3.05 -3.95 2.29
N LEU A 11 3.67 -4.79 1.48
CA LEU A 11 4.89 -4.48 0.75
C LEU A 11 4.48 -3.97 -0.63
N LEU A 12 4.84 -2.74 -0.98
CA LEU A 12 4.73 -2.22 -2.33
C LEU A 12 6.05 -2.43 -3.05
N ALA A 13 6.03 -3.18 -4.16
CA ALA A 13 7.14 -3.22 -5.09
C ALA A 13 7.06 -2.01 -6.02
N ARG A 14 8.18 -1.30 -6.16
CA ARG A 14 8.40 -0.13 -7.00
C ARG A 14 9.65 -0.39 -7.84
N GLY A 15 9.48 -0.81 -9.09
CA GLY A 15 10.60 -1.28 -9.89
C GLY A 15 11.34 -2.41 -9.16
N ASP A 16 12.62 -2.21 -8.87
CA ASP A 16 13.46 -3.16 -8.10
C ASP A 16 13.43 -2.95 -6.58
N THR A 17 12.72 -1.94 -6.08
CA THR A 17 12.71 -1.58 -4.64
C THR A 17 11.39 -1.96 -3.99
N ALA A 18 11.43 -2.59 -2.81
CA ALA A 18 10.24 -2.89 -2.03
C ALA A 18 10.13 -1.94 -0.82
N VAL A 19 8.98 -1.30 -0.65
CA VAL A 19 8.70 -0.38 0.47
C VAL A 19 7.54 -0.92 1.29
N THR A 20 7.75 -1.03 2.60
CA THR A 20 6.69 -1.38 3.54
C THR A 20 5.83 -0.16 3.82
N VAL A 21 4.51 -0.28 3.64
CA VAL A 21 3.58 0.83 3.83
C VAL A 21 2.52 0.54 4.87
N GLN A 22 2.01 1.61 5.49
CA GLN A 22 0.91 1.59 6.44
C GLN A 22 -0.12 2.67 6.10
N ALA A 23 -1.38 2.47 6.46
CA ALA A 23 -2.41 3.50 6.29
C ALA A 23 -2.01 4.80 7.01
N GLY A 24 -2.16 5.92 6.32
CA GLY A 24 -1.76 7.25 6.78
C GLY A 24 -0.31 7.64 6.48
N MET A 25 0.54 6.69 6.06
CA MET A 25 1.95 6.94 5.73
C MET A 25 2.09 7.79 4.47
N MET A 26 3.07 8.70 4.47
CA MET A 26 3.46 9.47 3.28
C MET A 26 4.64 8.76 2.60
N LEU A 27 4.50 8.54 1.30
CA LEU A 27 5.53 8.00 0.42
C LEU A 27 6.44 9.14 -0.04
N ASP A 28 7.67 8.81 -0.42
CA ASP A 28 8.70 9.78 -0.81
C ASP A 28 8.29 10.61 -2.04
N GLU A 29 7.52 10.00 -2.96
CA GLU A 29 6.92 10.69 -4.13
C GLU A 29 5.77 11.65 -3.79
N GLY A 30 5.43 11.85 -2.52
CA GLY A 30 4.36 12.76 -2.10
C GLY A 30 2.96 12.15 -2.13
N TYR A 31 2.82 10.85 -2.38
CA TYR A 31 1.56 10.13 -2.20
C TYR A 31 1.33 9.80 -0.73
N ARG A 32 0.07 9.81 -0.30
CA ARG A 32 -0.35 9.36 1.02
C ARG A 32 -1.16 8.09 0.91
N VAL A 33 -0.85 7.10 1.73
CA VAL A 33 -1.63 5.87 1.83
C VAL A 33 -2.94 6.17 2.54
N LEU A 34 -4.06 6.08 1.82
CA LEU A 34 -5.38 6.38 2.34
C LEU A 34 -5.97 5.17 3.07
N ARG A 35 -5.95 4.01 2.43
CA ARG A 35 -6.45 2.74 2.98
C ARG A 35 -5.67 1.56 2.41
N ILE A 36 -5.50 0.54 3.23
CA ILE A 36 -4.98 -0.76 2.84
C ILE A 36 -6.10 -1.78 3.04
N SER A 37 -6.53 -2.40 1.95
CA SER A 37 -7.49 -3.51 1.92
C SER A 37 -6.79 -4.78 1.43
N PRO A 38 -7.35 -5.98 1.61
CA PRO A 38 -6.79 -7.21 1.04
C PRO A 38 -6.77 -7.22 -0.50
N GLU A 39 -7.63 -6.43 -1.14
CA GLU A 39 -7.79 -6.38 -2.60
C GLU A 39 -6.94 -5.29 -3.26
N ALA A 40 -6.69 -4.19 -2.55
CA ALA A 40 -5.99 -3.03 -3.09
C ALA A 40 -5.42 -2.11 -1.99
N VAL A 41 -4.37 -1.36 -2.36
CA VAL A 41 -3.86 -0.21 -1.61
C VAL A 41 -4.32 1.06 -2.31
N ARG A 42 -5.08 1.90 -1.60
CA ARG A 42 -5.53 3.20 -2.11
C ARG A 42 -4.57 4.28 -1.69
N LEU A 43 -4.06 5.03 -2.66
CA LEU A 43 -3.17 6.17 -2.47
C LEU A 43 -3.89 7.44 -2.93
N VAL A 44 -3.54 8.56 -2.31
CA VAL A 44 -3.95 9.89 -2.75
C VAL A 44 -2.71 10.75 -2.97
N TYR A 45 -2.70 11.59 -4.00
CA TYR A 45 -1.71 12.65 -4.18
C TYR A 45 -2.30 13.95 -3.63
N PRO A 46 -1.97 14.36 -2.38
CA PRO A 46 -2.61 15.50 -1.72
C PRO A 46 -2.60 16.81 -2.52
N PRO A 47 -1.54 17.17 -3.28
CA PRO A 47 -1.52 18.42 -4.04
C PRO A 47 -2.61 18.53 -5.11
N THR A 48 -3.05 17.42 -5.70
CA THR A 48 -4.10 17.44 -6.75
C THR A 48 -5.38 16.74 -6.32
N GLY A 49 -5.37 16.05 -5.16
CA GLY A 49 -6.47 15.20 -4.71
C GLY A 49 -6.66 13.94 -5.55
N GLY A 50 -5.76 13.64 -6.48
CA GLY A 50 -5.87 12.47 -7.36
C GLY A 50 -5.72 11.17 -6.57
N GLU A 51 -6.66 10.25 -6.73
CA GLU A 51 -6.65 8.94 -6.11
C GLU A 51 -6.17 7.86 -7.08
N VAL A 52 -5.41 6.90 -6.60
CA VAL A 52 -4.98 5.72 -7.36
C VAL A 52 -5.11 4.48 -6.51
N ASP A 53 -5.70 3.44 -7.08
CA ASP A 53 -5.81 2.12 -6.46
C ASP A 53 -4.74 1.20 -7.07
N ILE A 54 -3.85 0.70 -6.22
CA ILE A 54 -2.87 -0.32 -6.59
C ILE A 54 -3.45 -1.68 -6.20
N PRO A 55 -3.84 -2.54 -7.15
CA PRO A 55 -4.40 -3.85 -6.84
C PRO A 55 -3.34 -4.72 -6.19
N ILE A 56 -3.72 -5.42 -5.12
CA ILE A 56 -2.89 -6.45 -4.50
C ILE A 56 -3.24 -7.76 -5.21
N PRO A 57 -2.31 -8.37 -5.97
CA PRO A 57 -2.59 -9.66 -6.58
C PRO A 57 -2.91 -10.69 -5.48
N PRO A 58 -3.87 -11.59 -5.71
CA PRO A 58 -4.17 -12.64 -4.75
C PRO A 58 -2.89 -13.42 -4.47
N ALA A 59 -2.65 -13.73 -3.19
CA ALA A 59 -1.50 -14.54 -2.81
C ALA A 59 -1.52 -15.82 -3.65
N PRO A 60 -0.41 -16.23 -4.28
CA PRO A 60 -0.37 -17.48 -5.02
C PRO A 60 -0.83 -18.59 -4.08
N HIS A 61 -1.90 -19.29 -4.44
CA HIS A 61 -2.34 -20.48 -3.74
C HIS A 61 -1.25 -21.53 -3.91
N THR A 62 -0.41 -21.72 -2.90
CA THR A 62 0.51 -22.86 -2.84
C THR A 62 -0.35 -24.10 -2.57
N PRO A 63 -0.41 -25.10 -3.48
CA PRO A 63 -1.13 -26.35 -3.25
C PRO A 63 -0.46 -27.23 -2.20
#